data_AF-A0A370FHR9-F1
#
_entry.id   AF-A0A370FHR9-F1
#
_cell.length_a   1.000
_cell.length_b   1.000
_cell.length_c   1.000
_cell.angle_alpha   90.00
_cell.angle_beta   90.00
_cell.angle_gamma   90.00
#
_symmetry.space_group_name_H-M   'P 1'
#
loop_
_entity.id
_entity.type
_entity.pdbx_description
1 polymer ?
#
loop_
_entity_poly.entity_id
_entity_poly.type
_entity_poly.pdbx_seq_one_letter_code
_entity_poly.pdbx_strand_id
1 'polypeptide(L)'
;MNAIKEARRYIERRPPEDPAARTLAALVLALETDRGFDLSSLYDLDYKSFDLAIEVLRDWRLDRYYAGKAKLFDLSMQVHQSPETPATSVDATSSS
;
A
#
# COMPACT_ATOMS: atom_id res chain seq x y z
N MET A 1 14.73 -0.61 11.25
CA MET A 1 15.15 -1.36 10.04
C MET A 1 14.03 -1.21 9.03
N ASN A 2 14.32 -1.12 7.72
CA ASN A 2 13.26 -1.02 6.70
C ASN A 2 13.38 -2.26 5.82
N ALA A 3 12.58 -3.27 6.12
CA ALA A 3 12.64 -4.59 5.51
C ALA A 3 12.33 -4.53 4.01
N ILE A 4 11.49 -3.58 3.58
CA ILE A 4 11.22 -3.31 2.16
C ILE A 4 12.50 -2.89 1.43
N LYS A 5 13.30 -1.99 2.03
CA LYS A 5 14.60 -1.58 1.46
C LYS A 5 15.59 -2.74 1.43
N GLU A 6 15.58 -3.62 2.43
CA GLU A 6 16.46 -4.78 2.47
C GLU A 6 16.07 -5.85 1.46
N ALA A 7 14.78 -6.16 1.33
CA ALA A 7 14.25 -7.06 0.32
C ALA A 7 14.56 -6.57 -1.10
N ARG A 8 14.43 -5.26 -1.36
CA ARG A 8 14.85 -4.67 -2.64
C ARG A 8 16.34 -4.94 -2.91
N ARG A 9 17.21 -4.63 -1.96
CA ARG A 9 18.66 -4.87 -2.10
C ARG A 9 18.99 -6.36 -2.27
N TYR A 10 18.25 -7.24 -1.59
CA TYR A 10 18.40 -8.68 -1.72
C TYR A 10 18.12 -9.12 -3.16
N ILE A 11 16.98 -8.70 -3.72
CA ILE A 11 16.57 -9.03 -5.09
C ILE A 11 17.57 -8.47 -6.10
N GLU A 12 18.00 -7.21 -5.96
CA GLU A 12 18.95 -6.55 -6.88
C GLU A 12 20.33 -7.21 -6.94
N ARG A 13 20.77 -7.86 -5.84
CA ARG A 13 22.10 -8.47 -5.74
C ARG A 13 22.15 -9.92 -6.18
N ARG A 14 20.99 -10.54 -6.43
CA ARG A 14 20.88 -11.96 -6.78
C ARG A 14 20.57 -12.12 -8.27
N PRO A 15 21.01 -13.24 -8.88
CA PRO A 15 20.60 -13.59 -10.22
C PRO A 15 19.07 -13.71 -10.32
N PRO A 16 18.46 -13.38 -11.48
CA PRO A 16 17.01 -13.54 -11.69
C PRO A 16 16.49 -14.96 -11.46
N GLU A 17 17.36 -15.97 -11.46
CA GLU A 17 17.07 -17.38 -11.23
C GLU A 17 17.03 -17.78 -9.76
N ASP A 18 17.50 -16.93 -8.85
CA ASP A 18 17.53 -17.20 -7.42
C ASP A 18 16.09 -17.39 -6.89
N PRO A 19 15.75 -18.57 -6.32
CA PRO A 19 14.39 -18.86 -5.88
C PRO A 19 13.89 -17.90 -4.80
N ALA A 20 14.76 -17.50 -3.87
CA ALA A 20 14.37 -16.60 -2.79
C ALA A 20 14.11 -15.18 -3.31
N ALA A 21 14.93 -14.70 -4.24
CA ALA A 21 14.68 -13.42 -4.91
C ALA A 21 13.35 -13.43 -5.67
N ARG A 22 13.02 -14.52 -6.37
CA ARG A 22 11.74 -14.68 -7.07
C ARG A 22 10.54 -14.69 -6.13
N THR A 23 10.62 -15.45 -5.04
CA THR A 23 9.54 -15.52 -4.03
C THR A 23 9.31 -14.16 -3.37
N LEU A 24 10.38 -13.44 -2.99
CA LEU A 24 10.26 -12.09 -2.41
C LEU A 24 9.67 -11.09 -3.40
N ALA A 25 10.05 -11.15 -4.68
CA ALA A 25 9.48 -10.29 -5.72
C ALA A 25 7.98 -10.59 -5.94
N ALA A 26 7.61 -11.87 -5.99
CA ALA A 26 6.22 -12.30 -6.11
C ALA A 26 5.37 -11.86 -4.91
N LEU A 27 5.92 -11.93 -3.70
CA LEU A 27 5.27 -11.47 -2.47
C LEU A 27 4.95 -9.98 -2.54
N VAL A 28 5.95 -9.13 -2.86
CA VAL A 28 5.75 -7.68 -2.96
C VAL A 28 4.72 -7.33 -4.03
N LEU A 29 4.75 -7.99 -5.18
CA LEU A 29 3.77 -7.77 -6.25
C LEU A 29 2.35 -8.14 -5.81
N ALA A 30 2.17 -9.27 -5.13
CA ALA A 30 0.87 -9.70 -4.62
C ALA A 30 0.33 -8.69 -3.58
N LEU A 31 1.19 -8.20 -2.70
CA LEU A 31 0.84 -7.21 -1.68
C LEU A 31 0.44 -5.84 -2.27
N GLU A 32 1.11 -5.39 -3.33
CA GLU A 32 0.79 -4.14 -4.01
C GLU A 32 -0.53 -4.25 -4.80
N THR A 33 -0.72 -5.38 -5.47
CA THR A 33 -1.88 -5.61 -6.36
C THR A 33 -3.11 -6.20 -5.68
N ASP A 34 -3.04 -6.43 -4.36
CA ASP A 34 -4.08 -7.08 -3.55
C ASP A 34 -4.54 -8.43 -4.12
N ARG A 35 -3.56 -9.22 -4.60
CA ARG A 35 -3.78 -10.54 -5.20
C ARG A 35 -3.35 -11.67 -4.26
N GLY A 36 -3.86 -12.87 -4.54
CA GLY A 36 -3.45 -14.07 -3.83
C GLY A 36 -1.96 -14.38 -4.00
N PHE A 37 -1.36 -14.90 -2.93
CA PHE A 37 0.03 -15.35 -2.88
C PHE A 37 0.06 -16.75 -2.27
N ASP A 38 0.84 -17.66 -2.86
CA ASP A 38 0.95 -19.02 -2.35
C ASP A 38 1.85 -19.06 -1.10
N LEU A 39 1.26 -19.32 0.07
CA LEU A 39 1.98 -19.30 1.34
C LEU A 39 3.01 -20.44 1.46
N SER A 40 2.79 -21.58 0.80
CA SER A 40 3.79 -22.68 0.80
C SER A 40 5.13 -22.23 0.25
N SER A 41 5.14 -21.31 -0.72
CA SER A 41 6.38 -20.79 -1.31
C SER A 41 7.31 -20.09 -0.31
N LEU A 42 6.79 -19.62 0.85
CA LEU A 42 7.63 -19.10 1.92
C LEU A 42 8.39 -20.22 2.64
N TYR A 43 7.77 -21.39 2.81
CA TYR A 43 8.39 -22.52 3.50
C TYR A 43 9.54 -23.16 2.70
N ASP A 44 9.57 -22.94 1.39
CA ASP A 44 10.67 -23.36 0.53
C ASP A 44 11.93 -22.48 0.67
N LEU A 45 11.81 -21.33 1.35
CA LEU A 45 12.92 -20.42 1.59
C LEU A 45 13.86 -20.94 2.68
N ASP A 46 15.14 -20.57 2.59
CA ASP A 46 16.02 -20.67 3.74
C ASP A 46 15.54 -19.76 4.89
N TYR A 47 15.95 -20.08 6.11
CA TYR A 47 15.47 -19.39 7.32
C TYR A 47 15.67 -17.87 7.26
N LYS A 48 16.77 -17.39 6.68
CA LYS A 48 17.06 -15.94 6.60
C LYS A 48 16.13 -15.25 5.62
N SER A 49 15.88 -15.88 4.49
CA SER A 49 15.03 -15.37 3.42
C SER A 49 13.56 -15.43 3.83
N PHE A 50 13.17 -16.47 4.59
CA PHE A 50 11.86 -16.56 5.24
C PHE A 50 11.66 -15.42 6.24
N ASP A 51 12.61 -15.20 7.15
CA ASP A 51 12.52 -14.14 8.17
C ASP A 51 12.39 -12.77 7.51
N LEU A 52 13.18 -12.49 6.48
CA LEU A 52 13.06 -11.27 5.67
C LEU A 52 11.66 -11.12 5.04
N ALA A 53 11.06 -12.19 4.54
CA ALA A 53 9.69 -12.16 4.00
C ALA A 53 8.66 -11.79 5.07
N ILE A 54 8.81 -12.30 6.30
CA ILE A 54 7.94 -11.97 7.44
C ILE A 54 8.12 -10.50 7.85
N GLU A 55 9.36 -9.99 7.87
CA GLU A 55 9.62 -8.58 8.14
C GLU A 55 9.01 -7.67 7.06
N VAL A 56 9.09 -8.05 5.79
CA VAL A 56 8.42 -7.33 4.68
C VAL A 56 6.92 -7.25 4.92
N LEU A 57 6.26 -8.37 5.26
CA LEU A 57 4.82 -8.39 5.56
C LEU A 57 4.45 -7.46 6.71
N ARG A 58 5.27 -7.41 7.76
CA ARG A 58 5.08 -6.54 8.93
C ARG A 58 5.18 -5.07 8.54
N ASP A 59 6.24 -4.70 7.83
CA ASP A 59 6.46 -3.32 7.38
C ASP A 59 5.39 -2.88 6.39
N TRP A 60 5.00 -3.76 5.46
CA TRP A 60 3.94 -3.48 4.48
C TRP A 60 2.59 -3.20 5.14
N ARG A 61 2.24 -4.00 6.15
CA ARG A 61 1.02 -3.79 6.93
C ARG A 61 1.04 -2.41 7.59
N LEU A 62 2.14 -2.03 8.20
CA LEU A 62 2.29 -0.72 8.85
C LEU A 62 2.18 0.42 7.83
N ASP A 63 2.90 0.35 6.71
CA ASP A 63 2.89 1.36 5.66
C ASP A 63 1.46 1.60 5.11
N ARG A 64 0.71 0.52 4.86
CA ARG A 64 -0.69 0.61 4.41
C ARG A 64 -1.61 1.30 5.42
N TYR A 65 -1.39 1.11 6.72
CA TYR A 65 -2.12 1.85 7.76
C TYR A 65 -1.78 3.35 7.78
N TYR A 66 -0.53 3.72 7.49
CA TYR A 66 -0.14 5.12 7.40
C TYR A 66 -0.64 5.78 6.11
N ALA A 67 -0.59 5.08 4.97
CA ALA A 67 -1.13 5.56 3.70
C ALA A 67 -2.66 5.79 3.77
N GLY A 68 -3.40 4.91 4.42
CA GLY A 68 -4.84 5.06 4.64
C GLY A 68 -5.19 6.28 5.51
N LYS A 69 -4.41 6.53 6.58
CA LYS A 69 -4.59 7.72 7.43
C LYS A 69 -4.28 9.02 6.68
N ALA A 70 -3.24 9.05 5.86
CA ALA A 70 -2.90 10.21 5.04
C ALA A 70 -4.02 10.52 4.04
N LYS A 71 -4.51 9.53 3.28
CA LYS A 71 -5.64 9.70 2.35
C LYS A 71 -6.91 10.17 3.05
N LEU A 72 -7.22 9.62 4.22
CA LEU A 72 -8.38 10.03 5.01
C LEU A 72 -8.23 11.46 5.54
N PHE A 73 -7.05 11.83 6.02
CA PHE A 73 -6.75 13.19 6.48
C PHE A 73 -6.87 14.21 5.34
N ASP A 74 -6.28 13.92 4.18
CA ASP A 74 -6.37 14.76 2.98
C ASP A 74 -7.82 14.95 2.51
N LEU A 75 -8.60 13.85 2.46
CA LEU A 75 -10.03 13.89 2.15
C LEU A 75 -10.81 14.70 3.19
N SER A 76 -10.51 14.53 4.48
CA SER A 76 -11.16 15.26 5.56
C SER A 76 -10.88 16.76 5.49
N MET A 77 -9.65 17.16 5.15
CA MET A 77 -9.28 18.55 4.91
C MET A 77 -10.03 19.15 3.71
N GLN A 78 -10.16 18.42 2.60
CA GLN A 78 -10.90 18.88 1.42
C GLN A 78 -12.40 19.09 1.71
N VAL A 79 -13.01 18.15 2.43
CA VAL A 79 -14.42 18.25 2.83
C VAL A 79 -14.63 19.39 3.81
N HIS A 80 -13.71 19.61 4.76
CA HIS A 80 -13.82 20.70 5.73
C HIS A 80 -13.59 22.10 5.12
N GLN A 81 -12.78 22.19 4.07
CA GLN A 81 -12.50 23.45 3.37
C GLN A 81 -13.53 23.77 2.27
N SER A 82 -14.44 22.85 1.96
CA SER A 82 -15.52 23.12 1.02
C SER A 82 -16.53 24.05 1.69
N PRO A 83 -16.68 25.32 1.23
CA PRO A 83 -17.69 26.20 1.78
C PRO A 83 -19.06 25.60 1.43
N GLU A 84 -19.91 25.41 2.43
CA GLU A 84 -21.33 25.22 2.21
C GLU A 84 -21.79 26.33 1.25
N THR A 85 -22.14 25.96 0.01
CA THR A 85 -22.74 26.90 -0.92
C THR A 85 -24.22 26.91 -0.58
N PRO A 86 -24.78 27.98 0.05
CA PRO A 86 -26.20 28.03 0.26
C PRO A 86 -26.86 28.14 -1.12
N ALA A 87 -27.65 27.13 -1.44
CA ALA A 87 -28.43 27.09 -2.67
C ALA A 87 -29.33 28.32 -2.75
N THR A 88 -29.13 29.08 -3.82
CA THR A 88 -29.97 30.21 -4.24
C THR A 88 -31.41 29.72 -4.39
N SER A 89 -32.33 30.24 -3.56
CA SER A 89 -33.76 30.18 -3.86
C SER A 89 -34.14 31.39 -4.70
N VAL A 90 -34.30 31.11 -5.98
CA VAL A 90 -35.07 31.88 -6.96
C VAL A 90 -36.52 31.94 -6.46
N ASP A 91 -37.12 33.13 -6.31
CA ASP A 91 -38.34 33.53 -7.03
C ASP A 91 -38.83 34.93 -6.63
N ALA A 92 -39.02 35.81 -7.62
CA ALA A 92 -40.05 36.85 -7.66
C ALA A 92 -39.93 37.58 -9.00
N THR A 93 -40.48 36.95 -10.03
CA THR A 93 -40.92 37.62 -11.26
C THR A 93 -42.26 38.33 -10.97
N SER A 94 -42.56 39.42 -11.70
CA SER A 94 -43.84 40.16 -11.77
C SER A 94 -44.14 41.11 -10.58
N SER A 95 -44.60 42.36 -10.74
CA SER A 95 -45.28 43.06 -11.84
C SER A 95 -45.27 44.59 -11.60
N SER A 96 -45.46 45.32 -12.72
CA SER A 96 -46.10 46.64 -12.89
C SER A 96 -45.35 47.93 -12.53
#